data_AF-A0AAV4XKS9-F1
#
_entry.id   AF-A0AAV4XKS9-F1
#
_cell.length_a   1.000
_cell.length_b   1.000
_cell.length_c   1.000
_cell.angle_alpha   90.00
_cell.angle_beta   90.00
_cell.angle_gamma   90.00
#
_symmetry.space_group_name_H-M   'P 1'
#
loop_
_entity.id
_entity.type
_entity.pdbx_description
1 polymer ?
#
loop_
_entity_poly.entity_id
_entity_poly.type
_entity_poly.pdbx_seq_one_letter_code
_entity_poly.pdbx_strand_id
1 'polypeptide(L)'
;MASQLSGIAIILFIAFGSLTFILLFIFAKRQITRFALKTRYRPHYPIGSGSSKSLIKEIERRLDVIDYIRCEPRQLNETLKLQFQDEILISQKMKVVDDVKDLCKFLKAENITRSRHILEDVMQYFVRLHKNNLFRNLNIQVLYKFLQLYEHARYQPEEFTFDHYCQFAELLQVIKDDVTQSPRKPENPVKISKVMPSEDLEQVDESTEPLLIKSYSPISNCSSNRKITHETAV
;
A
#
# COMPACT_ATOMS: atom_id res chain seq x y z
N MET A 1 -42.42 30.48 60.13
CA MET A 1 -42.75 31.63 59.25
C MET A 1 -42.61 31.20 57.79
N ALA A 2 -43.57 30.43 57.27
CA ALA A 2 -43.61 30.04 55.86
C ALA A 2 -44.97 30.49 55.32
N SER A 3 -45.01 31.77 54.94
CA SER A 3 -46.18 32.47 54.44
C SER A 3 -46.64 31.85 53.14
N GLN A 4 -47.96 31.76 52.98
CA GLN A 4 -48.69 31.40 51.77
C GLN A 4 -48.00 31.93 50.51
N LEU A 5 -47.32 31.05 49.78
CA LEU A 5 -46.77 31.39 48.47
C LEU A 5 -47.95 31.65 47.53
N SER A 6 -48.13 32.91 47.15
CA SER A 6 -49.14 33.32 46.16
C SER A 6 -49.04 32.42 44.92
N GLY A 7 -50.18 31.90 44.43
CA GLY A 7 -50.21 30.93 43.34
C GLY A 7 -49.43 31.36 42.09
N ILE A 8 -49.29 32.67 41.88
CA ILE A 8 -48.47 33.26 40.81
C ILE A 8 -46.98 32.90 40.96
N ALA A 9 -46.44 32.92 42.18
CA ALA A 9 -45.05 32.55 42.44
C ALA A 9 -44.78 31.08 42.13
N ILE A 10 -45.74 30.20 42.42
CA ILE A 10 -45.66 28.77 42.11
C ILE A 10 -45.66 28.56 40.59
N ILE A 11 -46.55 29.25 39.87
CA ILE A 11 -46.63 29.18 38.40
C ILE A 11 -45.33 29.67 37.75
N LEU A 12 -44.76 30.79 38.23
CA LEU A 12 -43.48 31.30 37.75
C LEU A 12 -42.35 30.30 37.99
N PHE A 13 -42.30 29.66 39.15
CA PHE A 13 -41.27 28.68 39.47
C PHE A 13 -41.34 27.46 38.53
N ILE A 14 -42.55 26.97 38.22
CA ILE A 14 -42.75 25.84 37.29
C ILE A 14 -42.40 26.25 35.85
N ALA A 15 -42.77 27.47 35.43
CA ALA A 15 -42.45 27.99 34.10
C ALA A 15 -40.93 28.16 33.90
N PHE A 16 -40.23 28.80 34.84
CA PHE A 16 -38.78 28.96 34.78
C PHE A 16 -38.03 27.63 34.97
N GLY A 17 -38.52 26.75 35.86
CA GLY A 17 -37.96 25.42 36.08
C GLY A 17 -38.05 24.52 34.83
N SER A 18 -39.21 24.49 34.18
CA SER A 18 -39.38 23.74 32.93
C SER A 18 -38.55 24.33 31.78
N LEU A 19 -38.49 25.66 31.66
CA LEU A 19 -37.68 26.34 30.65
C LEU A 19 -36.17 26.02 30.80
N THR A 20 -35.64 26.11 32.02
CA THR A 20 -34.23 25.79 32.30
C THR A 20 -33.92 24.32 32.07
N PHE A 21 -34.83 23.42 32.43
CA PHE A 21 -34.68 21.98 32.18
C PHE A 21 -34.62 21.66 30.68
N ILE A 22 -35.50 22.26 29.87
CA ILE A 22 -35.52 22.10 28.42
C ILE A 22 -34.21 22.63 27.80
N LEU A 23 -33.75 23.80 28.22
CA LEU A 23 -32.48 24.38 27.74
C LEU A 23 -31.29 23.48 28.07
N LEU A 24 -31.22 22.95 29.28
CA LEU A 24 -30.15 22.02 29.69
C LEU A 24 -30.15 20.76 28.83
N PHE A 25 -31.33 20.20 28.54
CA PHE A 25 -31.47 19.02 27.69
C PHE A 25 -30.99 19.27 26.25
N ILE A 26 -31.32 20.44 25.69
CA ILE A 26 -30.84 20.83 24.35
C ILE A 26 -29.32 20.98 24.35
N PHE A 27 -28.74 21.61 25.37
CA PHE A 27 -27.29 21.74 25.49
C PHE A 27 -26.61 20.38 25.65
N ALA A 28 -27.13 19.50 26.52
CA ALA A 28 -26.61 18.15 26.69
C ALA A 28 -26.64 17.35 25.37
N LYS A 29 -27.78 17.35 24.68
CA LYS A 29 -27.93 16.71 23.36
C LYS A 29 -26.94 17.25 22.35
N ARG A 30 -26.76 18.57 22.30
CA ARG A 30 -25.81 19.23 21.39
C ARG A 30 -24.37 18.85 21.72
N GLN A 31 -24.00 18.78 23.00
CA GLN A 31 -22.65 18.39 23.42
C GLN A 31 -22.37 16.92 23.11
N ILE A 32 -23.28 16.01 23.49
CA ILE A 32 -23.14 14.56 23.20
C ILE A 32 -23.00 14.32 21.70
N THR A 33 -23.82 15.00 20.87
CA THR A 33 -23.76 14.88 19.40
C THR A 33 -22.42 15.38 18.87
N ARG A 34 -21.93 16.53 19.35
CA ARG A 34 -20.64 17.08 18.92
C ARG A 34 -19.47 16.17 19.27
N PHE A 35 -19.47 15.62 20.49
CA PHE A 35 -18.44 14.67 20.92
C PHE A 35 -18.53 13.36 20.13
N ALA A 36 -19.73 12.81 19.93
CA ALA A 36 -19.94 11.60 19.15
C ALA A 36 -19.55 11.75 17.67
N LEU A 37 -19.74 12.94 17.07
CA LEU A 37 -19.31 13.20 15.69
C LEU A 37 -17.79 13.40 15.59
N LYS A 38 -17.16 14.00 16.61
CA LYS A 38 -15.70 14.20 16.64
C LYS A 38 -14.93 12.90 16.89
N THR A 39 -15.53 11.93 17.59
CA THR A 39 -14.90 10.63 17.89
C THR A 39 -15.19 9.53 16.87
N ARG A 40 -16.04 9.76 15.87
CA ARG A 40 -16.26 8.80 14.77
C ARG A 40 -15.07 8.81 13.81
N TYR A 41 -13.95 8.29 14.28
CA TYR A 41 -12.92 7.78 13.40
C TYR A 41 -13.45 6.51 12.75
N ARG A 42 -14.07 6.64 11.57
CA ARG A 42 -14.40 5.47 10.76
C ARG A 42 -13.10 4.87 10.20
N PRO A 43 -13.05 3.54 10.00
CA PRO A 43 -11.87 2.86 9.44
C PRO A 43 -11.46 3.35 8.04
N HIS A 44 -12.36 4.07 7.34
CA HIS A 44 -12.07 4.79 6.09
C HIS A 44 -12.04 6.29 6.33
N TYR A 45 -11.19 6.74 7.25
CA TYR A 45 -10.99 8.17 7.46
C TYR A 45 -10.25 8.74 6.24
N PRO A 46 -10.73 9.83 5.60
CA PRO A 46 -9.99 10.45 4.49
C PRO A 46 -8.57 10.80 4.93
N ILE A 47 -7.60 10.40 4.11
CA ILE A 47 -6.18 10.60 4.38
C ILE A 47 -5.92 12.12 4.50
N GLY A 48 -5.24 12.56 5.55
CA GLY A 48 -4.97 13.99 5.80
C GLY A 48 -6.01 14.72 6.65
N SER A 49 -6.81 13.98 7.42
CA SER A 49 -7.77 14.54 8.37
C SER A 49 -7.18 15.53 9.37
N GLY A 50 -7.63 16.79 9.31
CA GLY A 50 -7.10 17.85 10.17
C GLY A 50 -5.90 18.59 9.59
N SER A 51 -5.46 18.24 8.37
CA SER A 51 -4.52 19.05 7.59
C SER A 51 -5.26 20.11 6.75
N SER A 52 -4.51 21.08 6.21
CA SER A 52 -5.08 22.09 5.31
C SER A 52 -5.64 21.44 4.04
N LYS A 53 -6.69 22.03 3.46
CA LYS A 53 -7.31 21.51 2.22
C LYS A 53 -6.31 21.38 1.07
N SER A 54 -5.28 22.23 1.04
CA SER A 54 -4.21 22.16 0.04
C SER A 54 -3.35 20.91 0.20
N LEU A 55 -3.01 20.54 1.44
CA LEU A 55 -2.23 19.33 1.72
C LEU A 55 -3.02 18.07 1.41
N ILE A 56 -4.32 18.03 1.75
CA ILE A 56 -5.18 16.89 1.42
C ILE A 56 -5.21 16.66 -0.10
N LYS A 57 -5.43 17.73 -0.87
CA LYS A 57 -5.42 17.67 -2.35
C LYS A 57 -4.08 17.23 -2.91
N GLU A 58 -2.97 17.66 -2.33
CA GLU A 58 -1.65 17.25 -2.79
C GLU A 58 -1.37 15.78 -2.45
N ILE A 59 -1.83 15.29 -1.31
CA ILE A 59 -1.74 13.87 -0.95
C ILE A 59 -2.57 13.04 -1.93
N GLU A 60 -3.83 13.40 -2.16
CA GLU A 60 -4.70 12.74 -3.15
C GLU A 60 -4.03 12.72 -4.53
N ARG A 61 -3.54 13.87 -5.02
CA ARG A 61 -2.83 13.96 -6.30
C ARG A 61 -1.62 13.02 -6.37
N ARG A 62 -0.88 12.84 -5.28
CA ARG A 62 0.28 11.92 -5.24
C ARG A 62 -0.14 10.46 -5.16
N LEU A 63 -1.25 10.16 -4.48
CA LEU A 63 -1.82 8.83 -4.44
C LEU A 63 -2.37 8.43 -5.81
N ASP A 64 -2.99 9.36 -6.54
CA ASP A 64 -3.46 9.12 -7.92
C ASP A 64 -2.31 8.73 -8.86
N VAL A 65 -1.09 9.20 -8.59
CA VAL A 65 0.11 8.82 -9.37
C VAL A 65 0.50 7.35 -9.14
N ILE A 66 0.14 6.75 -7.99
CA ILE A 66 0.50 5.36 -7.66
C ILE A 66 -0.07 4.38 -8.67
N ASP A 67 -1.29 4.62 -9.15
CA ASP A 67 -1.93 3.78 -10.18
C ASP A 67 -1.16 3.75 -11.51
N TYR A 68 -0.32 4.76 -11.75
CA TYR A 68 0.53 4.87 -12.95
C TYR A 68 1.93 4.28 -12.74
N ILE A 69 2.30 3.86 -11.52
CA ILE A 69 3.61 3.26 -11.25
C ILE A 69 3.65 1.86 -11.87
N ARG A 70 4.21 1.76 -13.08
CA ARG A 70 4.36 0.49 -13.82
C ARG A 70 5.56 -0.35 -13.35
N CYS A 71 6.54 0.29 -12.71
CA CYS A 71 7.81 -0.33 -12.38
C CYS A 71 7.99 -0.41 -10.87
N GLU A 72 7.91 -1.62 -10.33
CA GLU A 72 8.41 -1.88 -8.98
C GLU A 72 9.93 -1.66 -8.97
N PRO A 73 10.51 -0.94 -7.99
CA PRO A 73 11.97 -0.81 -7.88
C PRO A 73 12.62 -2.16 -7.57
N ARG A 74 13.91 -2.31 -7.88
CA ARG A 74 14.70 -3.48 -7.43
C ARG A 74 15.20 -3.17 -6.03
N GLN A 75 15.10 -4.13 -5.11
CA GLN A 75 15.49 -3.88 -3.71
C GLN A 75 16.99 -4.02 -3.50
N LEU A 76 17.63 -4.99 -4.18
CA LEU A 76 19.09 -5.17 -4.13
C LEU A 76 19.77 -4.64 -5.39
N ASN A 77 20.42 -3.48 -5.26
CA ASN A 77 21.38 -2.97 -6.25
C ASN A 77 22.75 -3.64 -6.07
N GLU A 78 23.58 -3.69 -7.11
CA GLU A 78 24.90 -4.34 -7.05
C GLU A 78 25.81 -3.74 -5.99
N THR A 79 25.75 -2.42 -5.78
CA THR A 79 26.44 -1.72 -4.70
C THR A 79 25.93 -2.11 -3.32
N LEU A 80 24.62 -2.31 -3.16
CA LEU A 80 24.02 -2.73 -1.89
C LEU A 80 24.34 -4.20 -1.58
N LYS A 81 24.43 -5.07 -2.60
CA LYS A 81 24.84 -6.47 -2.41
C LYS A 81 26.22 -6.61 -1.77
N LEU A 82 27.14 -5.67 -2.06
CA LEU A 82 28.47 -5.62 -1.46
C LEU A 82 28.45 -5.07 -0.02
N GLN A 83 27.57 -4.10 0.26
CA GLN A 83 27.45 -3.54 1.62
C GLN A 83 26.72 -4.45 2.59
N PHE A 84 25.73 -5.22 2.13
CA PHE A 84 24.96 -6.15 2.95
C PHE A 84 25.54 -7.57 3.00
N GLN A 85 26.80 -7.74 2.57
CA GLN A 85 27.49 -9.03 2.68
C GLN A 85 27.60 -9.49 4.15
N ASP A 86 27.58 -8.54 5.10
CA ASP A 86 27.61 -8.79 6.55
C ASP A 86 26.21 -8.80 7.22
N GLU A 87 25.18 -8.18 6.63
CA GLU A 87 23.80 -8.19 7.14
C GLU A 87 22.92 -9.18 6.37
N ILE A 88 22.98 -10.43 6.81
CA ILE A 88 22.42 -11.59 6.11
C ILE A 88 20.87 -11.61 6.13
N LEU A 89 20.21 -11.00 7.13
CA LEU A 89 18.75 -11.11 7.30
C LEU A 89 17.96 -10.17 6.37
N ILE A 90 18.35 -8.89 6.32
CA ILE A 90 17.67 -7.89 5.47
C ILE A 90 17.86 -8.22 3.99
N SER A 91 19.05 -8.71 3.63
CA SER A 91 19.37 -9.14 2.27
C SER A 91 18.51 -10.33 1.81
N GLN A 92 18.13 -11.28 2.70
CA GLN A 92 17.29 -12.41 2.34
C GLN A 92 15.86 -12.00 1.95
N LYS A 93 15.19 -11.17 2.77
CA LYS A 93 13.83 -10.69 2.45
C LYS A 93 13.83 -9.95 1.11
N MET A 94 14.82 -9.08 0.90
CA MET A 94 14.95 -8.34 -0.36
C MET A 94 15.22 -9.25 -1.55
N LYS A 95 16.02 -10.31 -1.35
CA LYS A 95 16.32 -11.30 -2.40
C LYS A 95 15.08 -12.09 -2.80
N VAL A 96 14.24 -12.52 -1.85
CA VAL A 96 12.96 -13.19 -2.15
C VAL A 96 12.08 -12.32 -3.04
N VAL A 97 11.95 -11.04 -2.72
CA VAL A 97 11.12 -10.10 -3.49
C VAL A 97 11.66 -9.92 -4.92
N ASP A 98 12.98 -9.74 -5.06
CA ASP A 98 13.62 -9.62 -6.37
C ASP A 98 13.53 -10.94 -7.18
N ASP A 99 13.68 -12.10 -6.53
CA ASP A 99 13.62 -13.42 -7.18
C ASP A 99 12.21 -13.70 -7.75
N VAL A 100 11.14 -13.35 -7.03
CA VAL A 100 9.76 -13.47 -7.53
C VAL A 100 9.51 -12.52 -8.71
N LYS A 101 10.09 -11.33 -8.66
CA LYS A 101 9.99 -10.36 -9.77
C LYS A 101 10.69 -10.87 -11.02
N ASP A 102 11.86 -11.49 -10.85
CA ASP A 102 12.59 -12.10 -11.96
C ASP A 102 11.86 -13.34 -12.51
N LEU A 103 11.19 -14.12 -11.66
CA LEU A 103 10.26 -15.18 -12.11
C LEU A 103 9.08 -14.61 -12.93
N CYS A 104 8.46 -13.52 -12.47
CA CYS A 104 7.38 -12.89 -13.23
C CYS A 104 7.84 -12.40 -14.61
N LYS A 105 9.05 -11.84 -14.71
CA LYS A 105 9.65 -11.46 -16.00
C LYS A 105 9.90 -12.67 -16.89
N PHE A 106 10.43 -13.75 -16.33
CA PHE A 106 10.65 -15.00 -17.05
C PHE A 106 9.34 -15.55 -17.64
N LEU A 107 8.28 -15.59 -16.84
CA LEU A 107 6.94 -16.01 -17.29
C LEU A 107 6.36 -15.10 -18.38
N LYS A 108 6.59 -13.78 -18.27
CA LYS A 108 6.19 -12.80 -19.30
C LYS A 108 6.97 -12.98 -20.61
N ALA A 109 8.27 -13.26 -20.53
CA ALA A 109 9.11 -13.51 -21.70
C ALA A 109 8.66 -14.77 -22.45
N GLU A 110 8.15 -15.76 -21.71
CA GLU A 110 7.65 -16.99 -22.31
C GLU A 110 6.30 -16.77 -23.04
N ASN A 111 5.39 -15.95 -22.50
CA ASN A 111 4.13 -15.56 -23.16
C ASN A 111 3.56 -14.23 -22.61
N ILE A 112 3.26 -13.27 -23.49
CA ILE A 112 2.72 -11.94 -23.11
C ILE A 112 1.35 -12.04 -22.41
N THR A 113 0.52 -13.01 -22.81
CA THR A 113 -0.81 -13.30 -22.22
C THR A 113 -0.73 -13.78 -20.76
N ARG A 114 0.46 -14.18 -20.31
CA ARG A 114 0.70 -14.65 -18.94
C ARG A 114 1.25 -13.56 -18.03
N SER A 115 1.27 -12.30 -18.46
CA SER A 115 1.74 -11.19 -17.62
C SER A 115 0.78 -10.88 -16.45
N ARG A 116 1.36 -10.37 -15.35
CA ARG A 116 0.62 -9.88 -14.18
C ARG A 116 -0.04 -8.54 -14.51
N HIS A 117 -1.31 -8.36 -14.13
CA HIS A 117 -1.97 -7.06 -14.25
C HIS A 117 -1.44 -6.06 -13.20
N ILE A 118 -1.52 -4.76 -13.47
CA ILE A 118 -0.87 -3.69 -12.67
C ILE A 118 -1.30 -3.72 -11.19
N LEU A 119 -2.57 -4.00 -10.93
CA LEU A 119 -3.15 -4.05 -9.58
C LEU A 119 -3.39 -5.48 -9.06
N GLU A 120 -2.96 -6.49 -9.82
CA GLU A 120 -3.16 -7.89 -9.43
C GLU A 120 -2.10 -8.29 -8.40
N ASP A 121 -2.57 -8.79 -7.26
CA ASP A 121 -1.69 -9.32 -6.23
C ASP A 121 -0.92 -10.55 -6.73
N VAL A 122 0.30 -10.75 -6.20
CA VAL A 122 1.19 -11.85 -6.59
C VAL A 122 0.53 -13.19 -6.33
N MET A 123 -0.18 -13.36 -5.21
CA MET A 123 -0.87 -14.63 -4.95
C MET A 123 -1.98 -14.89 -5.97
N GLN A 124 -2.81 -13.88 -6.23
CA GLN A 124 -3.90 -13.99 -7.19
C GLN A 124 -3.37 -14.32 -8.59
N TYR A 125 -2.27 -13.69 -8.99
CA TYR A 125 -1.57 -13.96 -10.24
C TYR A 125 -1.16 -15.42 -10.37
N PHE A 126 -0.42 -15.97 -9.40
CA PHE A 126 0.04 -17.36 -9.48
C PHE A 126 -1.09 -18.39 -9.40
N VAL A 127 -2.13 -18.12 -8.59
CA VAL A 127 -3.34 -18.96 -8.55
C VAL A 127 -4.07 -18.95 -9.90
N ARG A 128 -4.17 -17.79 -10.57
CA ARG A 128 -4.72 -17.69 -11.92
C ARG A 128 -3.90 -18.49 -12.93
N LEU A 129 -2.57 -18.43 -12.86
CA LEU A 129 -1.70 -19.21 -13.73
C LEU A 129 -1.86 -20.72 -13.54
N HIS A 130 -1.99 -21.18 -12.28
CA HIS A 130 -2.27 -22.58 -11.98
C HIS A 130 -3.61 -23.04 -12.56
N LYS A 131 -4.68 -22.26 -12.35
CA LYS A 131 -6.01 -22.54 -12.92
C LYS A 131 -6.01 -22.60 -14.45
N ASN A 132 -5.16 -21.81 -15.10
CA ASN A 132 -4.99 -21.81 -16.55
C ASN A 132 -4.12 -22.97 -17.08
N ASN A 133 -3.79 -23.95 -16.24
CA ASN A 133 -2.96 -25.12 -16.55
C ASN A 133 -1.55 -24.76 -17.05
N LEU A 134 -0.98 -23.64 -16.58
CA LEU A 134 0.40 -23.31 -16.88
C LEU A 134 1.35 -24.31 -16.23
N PHE A 135 1.11 -24.59 -14.96
CA PHE A 135 1.85 -25.57 -14.19
C PHE A 135 1.13 -26.91 -14.32
N ARG A 136 1.68 -27.84 -15.13
CA ARG A 136 0.99 -29.10 -15.44
C ARG A 136 1.22 -30.16 -14.38
N ASN A 137 2.42 -30.21 -13.80
CA ASN A 137 2.79 -31.21 -12.81
C ASN A 137 2.96 -30.62 -11.41
N LEU A 138 2.87 -29.29 -11.26
CA LEU A 138 3.01 -28.65 -9.97
C LEU A 138 1.80 -28.88 -9.08
N ASN A 139 2.06 -29.48 -7.91
CA ASN A 139 1.07 -29.57 -6.85
C ASN A 139 0.72 -28.16 -6.33
N ILE A 140 -0.57 -27.87 -6.23
CA ILE A 140 -1.07 -26.58 -5.73
C ILE A 140 -0.56 -26.26 -4.31
N GLN A 141 -0.32 -27.28 -3.47
CA GLN A 141 0.25 -27.10 -2.13
C GLN A 141 1.67 -26.55 -2.17
N VAL A 142 2.47 -26.96 -3.16
CA VAL A 142 3.83 -26.45 -3.37
C VAL A 142 3.78 -24.97 -3.75
N LEU A 143 2.85 -24.62 -4.65
CA LEU A 143 2.62 -23.23 -5.04
C LEU A 143 2.17 -22.36 -3.86
N TYR A 144 1.23 -22.84 -3.04
CA TYR A 144 0.79 -22.12 -1.85
C TYR A 144 1.92 -21.94 -0.84
N LYS A 145 2.73 -22.97 -0.57
CA LYS A 145 3.88 -22.86 0.34
C LYS A 145 4.90 -21.84 -0.16
N PHE A 146 5.19 -21.84 -1.47
CA PHE A 146 6.05 -20.83 -2.09
C PHE A 146 5.51 -19.41 -1.89
N LEU A 147 4.21 -19.20 -2.14
CA LEU A 147 3.57 -17.89 -1.99
C LEU A 147 3.50 -17.42 -0.53
N GLN A 148 3.28 -18.34 0.42
CA GLN A 148 3.30 -18.03 1.85
C GLN A 148 4.69 -17.56 2.31
N LEU A 149 5.77 -18.19 1.83
CA LEU A 149 7.14 -17.74 2.14
C LEU A 149 7.42 -16.36 1.56
N TYR A 150 6.88 -16.06 0.37
CA TYR A 150 6.95 -14.72 -0.20
C TYR A 150 6.17 -13.68 0.62
N GLU A 151 4.95 -14.00 1.05
CA GLU A 151 4.11 -13.13 1.87
C GLU A 151 4.75 -12.85 3.24
N HIS A 152 5.34 -13.88 3.85
CA HIS A 152 6.14 -13.77 5.06
C HIS A 152 7.31 -12.79 4.86
N ALA A 153 8.10 -12.97 3.79
CA ALA A 153 9.23 -12.09 3.50
C ALA A 153 8.82 -10.61 3.30
N ARG A 154 7.64 -10.36 2.72
CA ARG A 154 7.20 -9.02 2.32
C ARG A 154 6.42 -8.26 3.40
N TYR A 155 5.52 -8.93 4.10
CA TYR A 155 4.51 -8.26 4.94
C TYR A 155 4.57 -8.64 6.41
N GLN A 156 5.10 -9.83 6.75
CA GLN A 156 5.08 -10.27 8.13
C GLN A 156 6.23 -9.63 8.93
N PRO A 157 5.94 -9.18 10.17
CA PRO A 157 6.93 -8.54 11.04
C PRO A 157 7.94 -9.53 11.63
N GLU A 158 7.66 -10.83 11.55
CA GLU A 158 8.51 -11.91 12.07
C GLU A 158 9.87 -11.97 11.36
N GLU A 159 10.84 -12.58 12.03
CA GLU A 159 12.19 -12.77 11.49
C GLU A 159 12.17 -13.81 10.37
N PHE A 160 12.61 -13.42 9.19
CA PHE A 160 12.72 -14.33 8.06
C PHE A 160 14.14 -14.91 8.03
N THR A 161 14.28 -16.10 8.61
CA THR A 161 15.57 -16.81 8.74
C THR A 161 16.10 -17.33 7.40
N PHE A 162 17.40 -17.61 7.34
CA PHE A 162 18.06 -18.23 6.19
C PHE A 162 17.44 -19.56 5.77
N ASP A 163 16.95 -20.37 6.72
CA ASP A 163 16.26 -21.62 6.41
C ASP A 163 14.99 -21.39 5.57
N HIS A 164 14.21 -20.37 5.90
CA HIS A 164 13.05 -19.96 5.11
C HIS A 164 13.46 -19.53 3.69
N TYR A 165 14.61 -18.86 3.56
CA TYR A 165 15.16 -18.52 2.26
C TYR A 165 15.56 -19.75 1.44
N CYS A 166 16.25 -20.72 2.06
CA CYS A 166 16.64 -21.97 1.39
C CYS A 166 15.40 -22.73 0.90
N GLN A 167 14.39 -22.91 1.77
CA GLN A 167 13.11 -23.53 1.39
C GLN A 167 12.46 -22.78 0.22
N PHE A 168 12.44 -21.44 0.27
CA PHE A 168 11.89 -20.63 -0.82
C PHE A 168 12.66 -20.84 -2.14
N ALA A 169 13.99 -20.85 -2.09
CA ALA A 169 14.84 -21.00 -3.26
C ALA A 169 14.69 -22.38 -3.91
N GLU A 170 14.54 -23.44 -3.12
CA GLU A 170 14.24 -24.79 -3.62
C GLU A 170 12.89 -24.83 -4.34
N LEU A 171 11.84 -24.29 -3.71
CA LEU A 171 10.52 -24.24 -4.33
C LEU A 171 10.50 -23.39 -5.60
N LEU A 172 11.27 -22.30 -5.64
CA LEU A 172 11.43 -21.46 -6.82
C LEU A 172 12.04 -22.24 -7.99
N GLN A 173 13.05 -23.08 -7.75
CA GLN A 173 13.63 -23.91 -8.81
C GLN A 173 12.63 -24.96 -9.31
N VAL A 174 11.91 -25.63 -8.41
CA VAL A 174 10.85 -26.57 -8.80
C VAL A 174 9.81 -25.92 -9.71
N ILE A 175 9.39 -24.68 -9.40
CA ILE A 175 8.44 -23.94 -10.23
C ILE A 175 9.05 -23.59 -11.60
N LYS A 176 10.31 -23.14 -11.64
CA LYS A 176 11.01 -22.85 -12.91
C LYS A 176 11.17 -24.09 -13.77
N ASP A 177 11.50 -25.22 -13.17
CA ASP A 177 11.67 -26.49 -13.87
C ASP A 177 10.35 -26.98 -14.47
N ASP A 178 9.23 -26.93 -13.74
CA ASP A 178 7.92 -27.33 -14.28
C ASP A 178 7.48 -26.45 -15.47
N VAL A 179 7.76 -25.14 -15.40
CA VAL A 179 7.49 -24.22 -16.50
C VAL A 179 8.35 -24.57 -17.71
N THR A 180 9.65 -24.79 -17.52
CA THR A 180 10.60 -25.07 -18.61
C THR A 180 10.39 -26.46 -19.24
N GLN A 181 9.97 -27.44 -18.44
CA GLN A 181 9.68 -28.81 -18.89
C GLN A 181 8.32 -28.94 -19.58
N SER A 182 7.46 -27.93 -19.53
CA SER A 182 6.17 -27.92 -20.23
C SER A 182 6.42 -27.92 -21.75
N PRO A 183 6.15 -29.02 -22.49
CA PRO A 183 6.44 -29.07 -23.90
C PRO A 183 5.57 -28.04 -24.63
N ARG A 184 6.23 -27.26 -25.49
CA ARG A 184 5.63 -26.28 -26.42
C ARG A 184 4.43 -26.92 -27.10
N LYS A 185 3.21 -26.56 -26.69
CA LYS A 185 2.04 -26.87 -27.51
C LYS A 185 2.10 -25.91 -28.70
N PRO A 186 2.23 -26.37 -29.95
CA PRO A 186 2.07 -25.48 -31.08
C PRO A 186 0.63 -24.97 -31.05
N GLU A 187 0.46 -23.68 -30.77
CA GLU A 187 -0.79 -23.00 -31.06
C GLU A 187 -0.96 -23.04 -32.58
N ASN A 188 -1.95 -23.82 -33.03
CA ASN A 188 -2.33 -23.84 -34.44
C ASN A 188 -2.74 -22.42 -34.85
N PRO A 189 -2.30 -21.92 -36.02
CA PRO A 189 -2.67 -20.59 -36.50
C PRO A 189 -4.14 -20.60 -36.90
N VAL A 190 -4.99 -19.96 -36.11
CA VAL A 190 -6.35 -19.64 -36.55
C VAL A 190 -6.24 -18.56 -37.62
N LYS A 191 -6.75 -18.91 -38.80
CA LYS A 191 -6.70 -18.19 -40.08
C LYS A 191 -7.20 -16.75 -39.98
N ILE A 192 -6.43 -15.84 -40.58
CA ILE A 192 -6.84 -14.49 -40.94
C ILE A 192 -7.67 -14.52 -42.24
N SER A 193 -8.82 -13.87 -42.21
CA SER A 193 -9.55 -13.27 -43.35
C SER A 193 -10.59 -12.32 -42.75
N LYS A 194 -10.74 -11.01 -43.01
CA LYS A 194 -10.34 -10.00 -44.04
C LYS A 194 -10.63 -8.64 -43.34
N VAL A 195 -9.71 -7.66 -43.17
CA VAL A 195 -9.34 -6.50 -44.04
C VAL A 195 -10.58 -5.64 -44.46
N MET A 196 -10.73 -4.31 -44.26
CA MET A 196 -9.88 -3.07 -44.25
C MET A 196 -10.72 -1.84 -43.75
N PRO A 197 -10.32 -0.52 -43.81
CA PRO A 197 -9.01 0.21 -43.81
C PRO A 197 -8.85 1.23 -42.64
N SER A 198 -7.68 1.40 -41.99
CA SER A 198 -6.56 2.39 -42.14
C SER A 198 -6.74 3.83 -41.61
N GLU A 199 -5.58 4.43 -41.24
CA GLU A 199 -5.26 5.81 -40.78
C GLU A 199 -5.17 5.92 -39.23
N ASP A 200 -4.05 6.22 -38.56
CA ASP A 200 -2.73 6.74 -38.95
C ASP A 200 -1.58 6.23 -38.06
N LEU A 201 -0.40 6.14 -38.69
CA LEU A 201 0.91 5.90 -38.09
C LEU A 201 1.46 7.19 -37.49
N GLU A 202 1.94 7.14 -36.24
CA GLU A 202 3.16 7.86 -35.87
C GLU A 202 4.05 6.97 -34.99
N GLN A 203 5.22 6.65 -35.55
CA GLN A 203 6.40 6.17 -34.83
C GLN A 203 6.93 7.32 -33.97
N VAL A 204 7.22 7.07 -32.69
CA VAL A 204 8.21 7.90 -31.97
C VAL A 204 9.18 6.98 -31.26
N ASP A 205 10.42 7.29 -31.60
CA ASP A 205 11.68 6.67 -31.31
C ASP A 205 12.12 6.82 -29.85
N GLU A 206 13.16 6.07 -29.58
CA GLU A 206 14.05 5.99 -28.44
C GLU A 206 14.42 7.34 -27.76
N SER A 207 14.85 7.24 -26.49
CA SER A 207 15.40 8.32 -25.64
C SER A 207 14.43 9.37 -25.10
N THR A 208 13.93 9.17 -23.87
CA THR A 208 13.80 10.30 -22.93
C THR A 208 14.00 9.82 -21.49
N GLU A 209 14.99 10.43 -20.83
CA GLU A 209 15.28 10.33 -19.41
C GLU A 209 14.02 10.50 -18.53
N PRO A 210 13.88 9.77 -17.41
CA PRO A 210 12.88 10.12 -16.41
C PRO A 210 13.34 11.40 -15.68
N LEU A 211 12.72 12.51 -16.03
CA LEU A 211 12.83 13.76 -15.29
C LEU A 211 12.29 13.59 -13.86
N LEU A 212 13.13 14.04 -12.91
CA LEU A 212 12.85 14.41 -11.52
C LEU A 212 12.76 13.28 -10.48
N ILE A 213 13.87 13.06 -9.76
CA ILE A 213 14.08 13.68 -8.44
C ILE A 213 15.49 14.24 -8.38
N LYS A 214 15.60 15.56 -8.49
CA LYS A 214 16.75 16.37 -8.11
C LYS A 214 16.89 16.23 -6.59
N SER A 215 18.03 15.72 -6.14
CA SER A 215 18.38 15.61 -4.74
C SER A 215 18.17 16.94 -4.02
N TYR A 216 17.42 16.91 -2.92
CA TYR A 216 17.46 17.99 -1.94
C TYR A 216 18.85 17.97 -1.29
N SER A 217 19.68 18.95 -1.63
CA SER A 217 20.85 19.31 -0.84
C SER A 217 20.42 20.17 0.36
N PRO A 218 20.94 19.93 1.57
CA PRO A 218 20.67 20.81 2.70
C PRO A 218 21.50 22.08 2.54
N ILE A 219 20.84 23.23 2.44
CA ILE A 219 21.50 24.53 2.57
C ILE A 219 21.94 24.68 4.02
N SER A 220 23.24 24.77 4.21
CA SER A 220 23.90 25.12 5.45
C SER A 220 23.76 26.62 5.77
N ASN A 221 23.73 26.88 7.08
CA ASN A 221 24.05 28.13 7.77
C ASN A 221 23.00 29.26 7.82
N CYS A 222 22.32 29.34 8.96
CA CYS A 222 22.22 30.62 9.67
C CYS A 222 22.43 30.40 11.17
N SER A 223 23.52 31.00 11.66
CA SER A 223 23.91 31.05 13.07
C SER A 223 22.95 31.96 13.84
N SER A 224 22.43 31.47 14.97
CA SER A 224 21.96 32.34 16.04
C SER A 224 22.28 31.72 17.39
N ASN A 225 23.35 32.24 18.00
CA ASN A 225 23.72 32.02 19.38
C ASN A 225 22.52 32.24 20.31
N ARG A 226 22.11 31.19 21.04
CA ARG A 226 21.46 31.37 22.34
C ARG A 226 22.15 30.46 23.36
N LYS A 227 22.91 31.12 24.23
CA LYS A 227 23.45 30.60 25.49
C LYS A 227 22.29 30.01 26.31
N ILE A 228 22.43 28.77 26.73
CA ILE A 228 21.59 28.14 27.75
C ILE A 228 22.35 28.31 29.07
N THR A 229 21.88 29.24 29.91
CA THR A 229 22.24 29.32 31.32
C THR A 229 21.25 28.46 32.10
N HIS A 230 21.75 27.43 32.79
CA HIS A 230 21.01 26.75 33.85
C HIS A 230 21.32 27.47 35.17
N GLU A 231 20.34 28.16 35.73
CA GLU A 231 20.30 28.52 37.16
C GLU A 231 18.87 28.36 37.72
N THR A 232 18.87 28.09 39.01
CA THR A 232 17.89 27.43 39.88
C THR A 232 16.79 28.36 40.43
N ALA A 233 15.77 27.74 41.07
CA ALA A 233 14.74 28.24 42.02
C ALA A 233 13.36 28.48 41.39
N VAL A 234 12.23 27.99 41.92
CA VAL A 234 11.83 27.65 43.30
C VAL A 234 11.06 26.32 43.33
#